data_AF-A0A970IC15-F1
#
_entry.id   AF-A0A970IC15-F1
#
_cell.length_a   1.000
_cell.length_b   1.000
_cell.length_c   1.000
_cell.angle_alpha   90.00
_cell.angle_beta   90.00
_cell.angle_gamma   90.00
#
_symmetry.space_group_name_H-M   'P 1'
#
loop_
_entity.id
_entity.type
_entity.pdbx_description
1 polymer ?
#
loop_
_entity_poly.entity_id
_entity_poly.type
_entity_poly.pdbx_seq_one_letter_code
_entity_poly.pdbx_strand_id
1 'polypeptide(L)'
;MKNLIRTSVLLLIAGLLSFSCESPGYTATYFFGSRADITFSEVTASNTPSLRELAAMLSQKRSEIQKDFQFDWMVTGSGSSYEEAMKHAVDQAIAGFSSSILNSFDLEMQSFRNEFDARKQELSATLSQETGSVTFTVNLHLTGDSEVVEEYEIPLAVSASYKFECRGKNDTY
;
A
#
# COMPACT_ATOMS: atom_id res chain seq x y z
N MET A 1 -69.57 40.77 26.10
CA MET A 1 -69.65 39.87 27.27
C MET A 1 -68.21 39.51 27.63
N LYS A 2 -67.61 40.18 28.62
CA LYS A 2 -67.60 39.85 30.05
C LYS A 2 -66.74 38.61 30.38
N ASN A 3 -65.69 38.88 31.18
CA ASN A 3 -65.20 38.10 32.33
C ASN A 3 -64.22 36.95 32.03
N LEU A 4 -62.94 37.05 32.42
CA LEU A 4 -62.32 37.02 33.78
C LEU A 4 -61.94 35.59 34.21
N ILE A 5 -60.63 35.40 34.38
CA ILE A 5 -59.94 34.73 35.51
C ILE A 5 -60.13 33.19 35.64
N ARG A 6 -59.02 32.42 35.69
CA ARG A 6 -58.32 32.01 36.95
C ARG A 6 -57.21 30.98 36.68
N THR A 7 -55.99 31.43 36.92
CA THR A 7 -54.88 30.74 37.60
C THR A 7 -55.11 29.28 38.03
N SER A 8 -54.16 28.41 37.66
CA SER A 8 -53.63 27.39 38.58
C SER A 8 -52.15 27.18 38.30
N VAL A 9 -51.37 27.60 39.29
CA VAL A 9 -49.94 27.41 39.44
C VAL A 9 -49.66 25.93 39.64
N LEU A 10 -48.71 25.36 38.90
CA LEU A 10 -47.92 24.22 39.34
C LEU A 10 -46.47 24.51 39.01
N LEU A 11 -45.74 24.89 40.07
CA LEU A 11 -44.29 24.89 40.14
C LEU A 11 -43.78 23.50 39.73
N LEU A 12 -42.97 23.44 38.69
CA LEU A 12 -42.07 22.31 38.46
C LEU A 12 -40.67 22.86 38.31
N ILE A 13 -39.94 22.73 39.41
CA ILE A 13 -38.49 22.90 39.51
C ILE A 13 -37.88 21.89 38.54
N ALA A 14 -37.50 22.34 37.36
CA ALA A 14 -36.60 21.60 36.50
C ALA A 14 -35.18 22.02 36.91
N GLY A 15 -34.54 21.16 37.69
CA GLY A 15 -33.12 21.28 37.98
C GLY A 15 -32.34 21.37 36.68
N LEU A 16 -31.32 22.23 36.67
CA LEU A 16 -30.27 22.24 35.65
C LEU A 16 -29.60 20.86 35.64
N LEU A 17 -30.12 19.95 34.83
CA LEU A 17 -29.33 18.87 34.29
C LEU A 17 -28.56 19.48 33.13
N SER A 18 -27.34 19.91 33.41
CA SER A 18 -26.28 19.97 32.41
C SER A 18 -26.10 18.57 31.84
N PHE A 19 -26.95 18.20 30.88
CA PHE A 19 -26.57 17.23 29.87
C PHE A 19 -25.46 17.91 29.08
N SER A 20 -24.22 17.59 29.44
CA SER A 20 -23.17 17.54 28.44
C SER A 20 -23.71 16.63 27.35
N CYS A 21 -24.21 17.24 26.28
CA CYS A 21 -24.58 16.54 25.07
C CYS A 21 -23.24 16.02 24.53
N GLU A 22 -22.81 14.85 24.99
CA GLU A 22 -21.80 14.09 24.27
C GLU A 22 -22.40 13.88 22.89
N SER A 23 -21.84 14.59 21.90
CA SER A 23 -22.11 14.34 20.49
C SER A 23 -22.08 12.82 20.31
N PRO A 24 -23.18 12.17 19.89
CA PRO A 24 -23.13 10.75 19.61
C PRO A 24 -22.08 10.58 18.52
N GLY A 25 -20.95 9.94 18.86
CA GLY A 25 -19.82 9.81 17.96
C GLY A 25 -20.30 9.30 16.60
N TYR A 26 -19.81 9.91 15.53
CA TYR A 26 -20.12 9.49 14.18
C TYR A 26 -19.32 8.22 13.88
N THR A 27 -20.02 7.18 13.44
CA THR A 27 -19.40 5.95 12.91
C THR A 27 -19.88 5.78 11.48
N ALA A 28 -18.96 5.52 10.56
CA ALA A 28 -19.29 5.37 9.15
C ALA A 28 -18.41 4.31 8.49
N THR A 29 -19.02 3.55 7.58
CA THR A 29 -18.36 2.51 6.79
C THR A 29 -18.14 3.02 5.37
N TYR A 30 -16.94 2.81 4.85
CA TYR A 30 -16.50 3.31 3.55
C TYR A 30 -15.91 2.19 2.72
N PHE A 31 -16.13 2.31 1.41
CA PHE A 31 -15.60 1.41 0.40
C PHE A 31 -14.46 2.11 -0.33
N PHE A 32 -13.30 1.46 -0.40
CA PHE A 32 -12.09 2.01 -1.02
C PHE A 32 -11.54 1.03 -2.05
N GLY A 33 -11.42 1.45 -3.30
CA GLY A 33 -10.68 0.71 -4.32
C GLY A 33 -9.19 1.07 -4.27
N SER A 34 -8.31 0.08 -4.31
CA SER A 34 -6.86 0.28 -4.40
C SER A 34 -6.26 -0.52 -5.54
N ARG A 35 -5.16 -0.04 -6.10
CA ARG A 35 -4.45 -0.67 -7.20
C ARG A 35 -2.96 -0.79 -6.93
N ALA A 36 -2.39 -1.96 -7.19
CA ALA A 36 -0.96 -2.20 -7.15
C ALA A 36 -0.44 -2.44 -8.57
N ASP A 37 0.42 -1.54 -9.06
CA ASP A 37 1.09 -1.65 -10.36
C ASP A 37 2.57 -2.01 -10.17
N ILE A 38 3.07 -2.96 -10.95
CA ILE A 38 4.46 -3.40 -10.88
C ILE A 38 5.17 -3.20 -12.22
N THR A 39 6.21 -2.38 -12.19
CA THR A 39 7.05 -2.08 -13.35
C THR A 39 8.42 -2.73 -13.24
N PHE A 40 9.04 -2.97 -14.38
CA PHE A 40 10.33 -3.65 -14.49
C PHE A 40 11.28 -2.88 -15.39
N SER A 41 12.56 -2.86 -15.04
CA SER A 41 13.60 -2.54 -16.03
C SER A 41 13.71 -3.64 -17.08
N GLU A 42 14.31 -3.32 -18.22
CA GLU A 42 14.83 -4.37 -19.09
C GLU A 42 15.90 -5.18 -18.36
N VAL A 43 15.91 -6.49 -18.59
CA VAL A 43 17.01 -7.35 -18.14
C VAL A 43 18.12 -7.20 -19.16
N THR A 44 19.28 -6.70 -18.74
CA THR A 44 20.41 -6.56 -19.65
C THR A 44 20.86 -7.96 -20.12
N ALA A 45 20.85 -8.17 -21.44
CA ALA A 45 21.25 -9.42 -22.04
C ALA A 45 22.77 -9.62 -21.88
N SER A 46 23.18 -10.84 -21.51
CA SER A 46 24.59 -11.23 -21.54
C SER A 46 24.84 -12.39 -22.50
N ASN A 47 26.00 -12.35 -23.15
CA ASN A 47 26.47 -13.39 -24.05
C ASN A 47 27.33 -14.45 -23.33
N THR A 48 27.64 -14.25 -22.04
CA THR A 48 28.45 -15.18 -21.26
C THR A 48 27.55 -16.18 -20.52
N PRO A 49 27.96 -17.46 -20.40
CA PRO A 49 27.10 -18.51 -19.88
C PRO A 49 26.47 -18.23 -18.50
N SER A 50 27.27 -17.81 -17.51
CA SER A 50 26.78 -17.60 -16.14
C SER A 50 25.88 -16.37 -16.02
N LEU A 51 26.28 -15.25 -16.62
CA LEU A 51 25.42 -14.06 -16.65
C LEU A 51 24.12 -14.29 -17.44
N ARG A 52 24.17 -15.06 -18.54
CA ARG A 52 22.95 -15.44 -19.30
C ARG A 52 21.99 -16.25 -18.45
N GLU A 53 22.50 -17.13 -17.60
CA GLU A 53 21.66 -17.88 -16.67
C GLU A 53 20.98 -16.97 -15.63
N LEU A 54 21.75 -16.05 -15.03
CA LEU A 54 21.18 -15.06 -14.10
C LEU A 54 20.14 -14.16 -14.80
N ALA A 55 20.38 -13.75 -16.05
CA ALA A 55 19.42 -13.01 -16.85
C ALA A 55 18.14 -13.82 -17.14
N ALA A 56 18.26 -15.14 -17.36
CA ALA A 56 17.11 -16.02 -17.53
C ALA A 56 16.27 -16.12 -16.25
N MET A 57 16.90 -16.26 -15.08
CA MET A 57 16.19 -16.24 -13.79
C MET A 57 15.41 -14.93 -13.58
N LEU A 58 16.03 -13.78 -13.88
CA LEU A 58 15.38 -12.47 -13.75
C LEU A 58 14.22 -12.31 -14.74
N SER A 59 14.39 -12.80 -15.96
CA SER A 59 13.33 -12.80 -16.98
C SER A 59 12.17 -13.72 -16.61
N GLN A 60 12.46 -14.88 -16.03
CA GLN A 60 11.44 -15.79 -15.50
C GLN A 60 10.68 -15.12 -14.35
N LYS A 61 11.38 -14.55 -13.38
CA LYS A 61 10.72 -13.88 -12.25
C LYS A 61 9.83 -12.72 -12.69
N ARG A 62 10.27 -11.93 -13.68
CA ARG A 62 9.44 -10.89 -14.34
C ARG A 62 8.14 -11.44 -14.92
N SER A 63 8.15 -12.67 -15.45
CA SER A 63 6.97 -13.30 -16.05
C SER A 63 6.00 -13.90 -15.02
N GLU A 64 6.51 -14.28 -13.85
CA GLU A 64 5.73 -14.85 -12.75
C GLU A 64 5.02 -13.76 -11.93
N ILE A 65 5.64 -12.59 -11.79
CA ILE A 65 5.04 -11.47 -11.07
C ILE A 65 3.85 -10.93 -11.88
N GLN A 66 2.66 -11.09 -11.31
CA GLN A 66 1.46 -10.42 -11.80
C GLN A 66 1.63 -8.91 -11.61
N LYS A 67 1.32 -8.14 -12.66
CA LYS A 67 1.71 -6.72 -12.75
C LYS A 67 0.67 -5.76 -12.23
N ASP A 68 -0.55 -6.23 -12.04
CA ASP A 68 -1.69 -5.40 -11.74
C ASP A 68 -2.68 -6.14 -10.85
N PHE A 69 -3.07 -5.50 -9.76
CA PHE A 69 -4.05 -5.99 -8.81
C PHE A 69 -4.96 -4.86 -8.40
N GLN A 70 -6.26 -5.12 -8.37
CA GLN A 70 -7.26 -4.22 -7.82
C GLN A 70 -7.90 -4.89 -6.61
N PHE A 71 -8.11 -4.12 -5.54
CA PHE A 71 -8.69 -4.60 -4.30
C PHE A 71 -9.74 -3.61 -3.81
N ASP A 72 -10.87 -4.16 -3.37
CA ASP A 72 -11.92 -3.38 -2.72
C ASP A 72 -11.87 -3.63 -1.21
N TRP A 73 -11.88 -2.55 -0.45
CA TRP A 73 -11.79 -2.58 1.01
C TRP A 73 -13.02 -1.96 1.62
N MET A 74 -13.49 -2.55 2.71
CA MET A 74 -14.54 -1.99 3.55
C MET A 74 -13.95 -1.65 4.91
N VAL A 75 -13.97 -0.37 5.27
CA VAL A 75 -13.38 0.14 6.53
C VAL A 75 -14.40 0.95 7.30
N THR A 76 -14.40 0.81 8.63
CA THR A 76 -15.30 1.56 9.50
C THR A 76 -14.48 2.48 10.39
N GLY A 77 -14.68 3.78 10.22
CA GLY A 77 -14.05 4.80 11.06
C GLY A 77 -15.04 5.41 12.03
N SER A 78 -14.50 5.92 13.14
CA SER A 78 -15.27 6.57 14.20
C SER A 78 -14.62 7.90 14.57
N GLY A 79 -15.42 8.93 14.85
CA GLY A 79 -14.95 10.26 15.21
C GLY A 79 -16.02 11.11 15.89
N SER A 80 -15.62 12.29 16.36
CA SER A 80 -16.55 13.27 16.96
C SER A 80 -17.42 13.97 15.92
N SER A 81 -16.99 13.94 14.64
CA SER A 81 -17.72 14.40 13.46
C SER A 81 -17.68 13.36 12.34
N TYR A 82 -18.55 13.53 11.33
CA TYR A 82 -18.53 12.72 10.11
C TYR A 82 -17.18 12.79 9.38
N GLU A 83 -16.60 13.98 9.25
CA GLU A 83 -15.30 14.21 8.60
C GLU A 83 -14.16 13.49 9.33
N GLU A 84 -14.18 13.50 10.67
CA GLU A 84 -13.18 12.77 11.46
C GLU A 84 -13.35 11.25 11.35
N ALA A 85 -14.59 10.77 11.40
CA ALA A 85 -14.89 9.35 11.19
C ALA A 85 -14.48 8.86 9.80
N MET A 86 -14.72 9.67 8.77
CA MET A 86 -14.24 9.44 7.40
C MET A 86 -12.73 9.35 7.34
N LYS A 87 -12.04 10.38 7.85
CA LYS A 87 -10.58 10.43 7.83
C LYS A 87 -9.95 9.21 8.50
N HIS A 88 -10.46 8.82 9.67
CA HIS A 88 -9.97 7.63 10.36
C HIS A 88 -10.18 6.34 9.56
N ALA A 89 -11.31 6.21 8.87
CA ALA A 89 -11.56 5.04 8.01
C ALA A 89 -10.56 4.98 6.84
N VAL A 90 -10.36 6.10 6.15
CA VAL A 90 -9.42 6.20 5.03
C VAL A 90 -7.99 5.91 5.49
N ASP A 91 -7.54 6.52 6.58
CA ASP A 91 -6.19 6.28 7.13
C ASP A 91 -5.98 4.80 7.48
N GLN A 92 -7.01 4.14 8.04
CA GLN A 92 -6.97 2.71 8.35
C GLN A 92 -6.94 1.83 7.10
N ALA A 93 -7.73 2.14 6.07
CA ALA A 93 -7.70 1.42 4.79
C ALA A 93 -6.32 1.51 4.16
N ILE A 94 -5.77 2.72 4.07
CA ILE A 94 -4.45 3.00 3.50
C ILE A 94 -3.36 2.22 4.24
N ALA A 95 -3.37 2.28 5.58
CA ALA A 95 -2.37 1.60 6.39
C ALA A 95 -2.46 0.07 6.27
N GLY A 96 -3.67 -0.50 6.33
CA GLY A 96 -3.89 -1.93 6.22
C GLY A 96 -3.49 -2.47 4.84
N PHE A 97 -3.93 -1.79 3.78
CA PHE A 97 -3.59 -2.13 2.40
C PHE A 97 -2.07 -2.06 2.16
N SER A 98 -1.47 -0.91 2.51
CA SER A 98 -0.04 -0.70 2.31
C SER A 98 0.77 -1.74 3.06
N SER A 99 0.44 -2.00 4.34
CA SER A 99 1.17 -3.00 5.12
C SER A 99 1.01 -4.40 4.54
N SER A 100 -0.20 -4.82 4.15
CA SER A 100 -0.42 -6.16 3.63
C SER A 100 0.32 -6.38 2.31
N ILE A 101 0.17 -5.47 1.34
CA ILE A 101 0.80 -5.64 0.03
C ILE A 101 2.31 -5.51 0.12
N LEU A 102 2.83 -4.52 0.88
CA LEU A 102 4.27 -4.37 1.06
C LEU A 102 4.88 -5.59 1.75
N ASN A 103 4.24 -6.13 2.78
CA ASN A 103 4.76 -7.31 3.46
C ASN A 103 4.78 -8.53 2.54
N SER A 104 3.70 -8.80 1.80
CA SER A 104 3.64 -9.93 0.87
C SER A 104 4.66 -9.77 -0.26
N PHE A 105 4.75 -8.57 -0.84
CA PHE A 105 5.69 -8.29 -1.92
C PHE A 105 7.14 -8.33 -1.44
N ASP A 106 7.42 -7.82 -0.25
CA ASP A 106 8.76 -7.89 0.36
C ASP A 106 9.18 -9.34 0.60
N LEU A 107 8.31 -10.17 1.19
CA LEU A 107 8.60 -11.59 1.39
C LEU A 107 8.91 -12.31 0.08
N GLU A 108 8.14 -12.03 -0.98
CA GLU A 108 8.38 -12.60 -2.31
C GLU A 108 9.73 -12.14 -2.88
N MET A 109 10.04 -10.84 -2.80
CA MET A 109 11.29 -10.28 -3.32
C MET A 109 12.51 -10.72 -2.52
N GLN A 110 12.38 -10.92 -1.20
CA GLN A 110 13.44 -11.46 -0.35
C GLN A 110 13.69 -12.95 -0.62
N SER A 111 12.63 -13.75 -0.83
CA SER A 111 12.78 -15.15 -1.26
C SER A 111 13.56 -15.23 -2.56
N PHE A 112 13.17 -14.43 -3.55
CA PHE A 112 13.86 -14.40 -4.83
C PHE A 112 15.29 -13.87 -4.72
N ARG A 113 15.56 -12.89 -3.85
CA ARG A 113 16.93 -12.43 -3.56
C ARG A 113 17.81 -13.57 -3.04
N ASN A 114 17.30 -14.37 -2.11
CA ASN A 114 18.04 -15.51 -1.57
C ASN A 114 18.37 -16.54 -2.65
N GLU A 115 17.40 -16.85 -3.52
CA GLU A 115 17.62 -17.76 -4.66
C GLU A 115 18.65 -17.19 -5.65
N PHE A 116 18.53 -15.91 -5.99
CA PHE A 116 19.44 -15.23 -6.91
C PHE A 116 20.87 -15.15 -6.36
N ASP A 117 21.03 -14.81 -5.08
CA ASP A 117 22.35 -14.73 -4.44
C ASP A 117 22.97 -16.11 -4.23
N ALA A 118 22.17 -17.15 -3.93
CA ALA A 118 22.65 -18.53 -3.90
C ALA A 118 23.18 -18.95 -5.28
N ARG A 119 22.44 -18.66 -6.36
CA ARG A 119 22.89 -19.01 -7.72
C ARG A 119 24.14 -18.23 -8.12
N LYS A 120 24.24 -16.95 -7.75
CA LYS A 120 25.46 -16.16 -7.93
C LYS A 120 26.67 -16.79 -7.22
N GLN A 121 26.48 -17.30 -6.00
CA GLN A 121 27.54 -17.96 -5.25
C GLN A 121 28.01 -19.24 -5.94
N GLU A 122 27.09 -20.07 -6.43
CA GLU A 122 27.40 -21.29 -7.19
C GLU A 122 28.19 -20.98 -8.47
N LEU A 123 27.84 -19.89 -9.16
CA LEU A 123 28.48 -19.45 -10.40
C LEU A 123 29.72 -18.56 -10.17
N SER A 124 30.10 -18.28 -8.92
CA SER A 124 31.11 -17.26 -8.59
C SER A 124 32.46 -17.47 -9.28
N ALA A 125 32.93 -18.72 -9.39
CA ALA A 125 34.18 -19.06 -10.03
C ALA A 125 34.20 -18.69 -11.52
N THR A 126 33.11 -18.94 -12.25
CA THR A 126 32.98 -18.60 -13.67
C THR A 126 32.64 -17.13 -13.87
N LEU A 127 31.77 -16.54 -13.04
CA LEU A 127 31.45 -15.11 -13.07
C LEU A 127 32.69 -14.23 -12.92
N SER A 128 33.66 -14.66 -12.09
CA SER A 128 34.94 -13.95 -11.91
C SER A 128 35.82 -13.89 -13.18
N GLN A 129 35.46 -14.63 -14.23
CA GLN A 129 36.18 -14.72 -15.50
C GLN A 129 35.39 -14.12 -16.67
N GLU A 130 34.06 -13.98 -16.50
CA GLU A 130 33.17 -13.39 -17.50
C GLU A 130 33.17 -11.87 -17.44
N THR A 131 32.93 -11.17 -18.53
CA THR A 131 32.79 -9.70 -18.57
C THR A 131 31.34 -9.30 -18.76
N GLY A 132 30.95 -8.14 -18.23
CA GLY A 132 29.61 -7.57 -18.37
C GLY A 132 28.78 -7.67 -17.10
N SER A 133 27.51 -7.29 -17.20
CA SER A 133 26.63 -7.21 -16.04
C SER A 133 25.17 -7.46 -16.39
N VAL A 134 24.46 -7.97 -15.39
CA VAL A 134 23.02 -8.17 -15.44
C VAL A 134 22.38 -7.33 -14.34
N THR A 135 21.41 -6.51 -14.70
CA THR A 135 20.60 -5.73 -13.76
C THR A 135 19.12 -5.93 -14.04
N PHE A 136 18.33 -6.00 -12.96
CA PHE A 136 16.88 -6.04 -13.00
C PHE A 136 16.35 -5.26 -11.80
N THR A 137 15.50 -4.29 -12.07
CA THR A 137 14.81 -3.49 -11.05
C THR A 137 13.32 -3.75 -11.13
N VAL A 138 12.71 -4.01 -9.97
CA VAL A 138 11.27 -4.15 -9.80
C VAL A 138 10.77 -2.98 -8.97
N ASN A 139 9.77 -2.25 -9.44
CA ASN A 139 9.12 -1.20 -8.67
C ASN A 139 7.66 -1.54 -8.45
N LEU A 140 7.22 -1.42 -7.20
CA LEU A 140 5.81 -1.51 -6.80
C LEU A 140 5.27 -0.09 -6.60
N HIS A 141 4.14 0.19 -7.23
CA HIS A 141 3.39 1.42 -7.10
C HIS A 141 2.01 1.11 -6.54
N LEU A 142 1.75 1.54 -5.30
CA LEU A 142 0.43 1.46 -4.69
C LEU A 142 -0.31 2.76 -4.95
N THR A 143 -1.51 2.68 -5.50
CA THR A 143 -2.37 3.82 -5.86
C THR A 143 -3.80 3.59 -5.36
N GLY A 144 -4.55 4.67 -5.16
CA GLY A 144 -5.98 4.62 -4.88
C GLY A 144 -6.79 4.64 -6.16
N ASP A 145 -8.03 4.18 -6.11
CA ASP A 145 -8.98 4.32 -7.20
C ASP A 145 -9.20 5.81 -7.55
N SER A 146 -9.30 6.10 -8.84
CA SER A 146 -9.59 7.42 -9.39
C SER A 146 -10.78 8.10 -8.73
N GLU A 147 -11.87 7.38 -8.45
CA GLU A 147 -13.07 7.97 -7.84
C GLU A 147 -12.80 8.44 -6.40
N VAL A 148 -11.96 7.74 -5.65
CA VAL A 148 -11.60 8.13 -4.28
C VAL A 148 -10.52 9.20 -4.26
N VAL A 149 -9.58 9.18 -5.21
CA VAL A 149 -8.53 10.20 -5.35
C VAL A 149 -9.11 11.55 -5.81
N GLU A 150 -10.20 11.55 -6.59
CA GLU A 150 -10.92 12.77 -7.00
C GLU A 150 -11.70 13.41 -5.85
N GLU A 151 -12.27 12.62 -4.94
CA GLU A 151 -13.03 13.12 -3.79
C GLU A 151 -12.12 13.43 -2.58
N TYR A 152 -10.96 12.77 -2.49
CA TYR A 152 -9.99 12.92 -1.42
C TYR A 152 -8.57 13.08 -2.01
N GLU A 153 -7.98 14.27 -1.89
CA GLU A 153 -6.60 14.59 -2.34
C GLU A 153 -5.50 13.85 -1.53
N ILE A 154 -5.73 12.63 -1.06
CA ILE A 154 -4.74 11.80 -0.38
C ILE A 154 -4.18 10.81 -1.41
N PRO A 155 -3.02 11.11 -2.05
CA PRO A 155 -2.39 10.13 -2.90
C PRO A 155 -1.94 8.95 -2.04
N LEU A 156 -2.55 7.80 -2.26
CA LEU A 156 -1.89 6.53 -1.93
C LEU A 156 -0.62 6.48 -2.79
N ALA A 157 0.53 6.65 -2.16
CA ALA A 157 1.81 6.43 -2.82
C ALA A 157 2.83 5.94 -1.80
N VAL A 158 2.72 4.67 -1.40
CA VAL A 158 3.88 3.94 -0.86
C VAL A 158 4.45 3.13 -2.01
N SER A 159 5.68 3.45 -2.40
CA SER A 159 6.42 2.72 -3.43
C SER A 159 7.55 1.92 -2.81
N ALA A 160 7.81 0.74 -3.36
CA ALA A 160 8.97 -0.08 -3.01
C ALA A 160 9.78 -0.37 -4.27
N SER A 161 11.10 -0.46 -4.14
CA SER A 161 12.00 -0.75 -5.26
C SER A 161 13.04 -1.78 -4.85
N TYR A 162 13.19 -2.80 -5.69
CA TYR A 162 14.12 -3.91 -5.48
C TYR A 162 15.06 -4.00 -6.67
N LYS A 163 16.37 -3.94 -6.40
CA LYS A 163 17.41 -4.08 -7.42
C LYS A 163 18.15 -5.40 -7.26
N PHE A 164 18.25 -6.15 -8.35
CA PHE A 164 19.03 -7.36 -8.49
C PHE A 164 20.15 -7.07 -9.49
N GLU A 165 21.40 -7.23 -9.05
CA GLU A 165 22.56 -7.03 -9.91
C GLU A 165 23.62 -8.11 -9.72
N CYS A 166 24.27 -8.44 -10.83
CA CYS A 166 25.48 -9.24 -10.87
C CYS A 166 26.42 -8.67 -11.92
N ARG A 167 27.71 -8.62 -11.60
CA ARG A 167 28.77 -8.11 -12.47
C ARG A 167 29.86 -9.16 -12.60
N GLY A 168 30.38 -9.32 -13.80
CA GLY A 168 31.57 -10.10 -14.08
C GLY A 168 32.85 -9.33 -13.78
N LYS A 169 33.97 -9.91 -14.19
CA LYS A 169 35.32 -9.35 -14.14
C LYS A 169 35.41 -7.99 -14.83
N ASN A 170 36.08 -7.05 -14.17
CA ASN A 170 36.46 -5.72 -14.67
C ASN A 170 35.30 -4.76 -15.01
N ASP A 171 34.07 -5.04 -14.59
CA ASP A 171 32.94 -4.13 -14.76
C ASP A 171 32.79 -3.25 -13.49
N THR A 172 33.67 -2.25 -13.38
CA THR A 172 33.63 -1.20 -12.34
C THR A 172 33.25 0.13 -12.98
N TYR A 173 32.29 0.85 -12.36
CA TYR A 173 31.86 2.21 -12.74
C TYR A 173 33.03 3.19 -12.93
#